data_AF-A0A4S8LTG8-F1
#
_entry.id   AF-A0A4S8LTG8-F1
#
_cell.length_a   1.000
_cell.length_b   1.000
_cell.length_c   1.000
_cell.angle_alpha   90.00
_cell.angle_beta   90.00
_cell.angle_gamma   90.00
#
_symmetry.space_group_name_H-M   'P 1'
#
loop_
_entity.id
_entity.type
_entity.pdbx_description
1 polymer ?
#
loop_
_entity_poly.entity_id
_entity_poly.type
_entity_poly.pdbx_seq_one_letter_code
_entity_poly.pdbx_strand_id
1 'polypeptide(L)'
;MLFVQRMACFSPSVPRHFLLLWVQKQGQLTHSPQDFYRADYFFCADMDDDWLDKLKAKGLIVYHPSWILECISNRFLMPVSKYVLDGE
;
A
#
# COMPACT_ATOMS: atom_id res chain seq x y z
N MET A 1 -6.64 -7.69 14.84
CA MET A 1 -5.88 -6.49 14.40
C MET A 1 -5.18 -6.89 13.11
N LEU A 2 -5.35 -6.16 12.00
CA LEU A 2 -4.99 -6.68 10.67
C LEU A 2 -3.59 -6.28 10.21
N PHE A 3 -3.18 -5.02 10.43
CA PHE A 3 -1.93 -4.47 9.88
C PHE A 3 -0.90 -4.13 10.96
N VAL A 4 -0.95 -4.81 12.11
CA VAL A 4 -0.03 -4.58 13.23
C VAL A 4 1.41 -4.76 12.79
N GLN A 5 2.28 -3.84 13.22
CA GLN A 5 3.72 -3.83 12.89
C GLN A 5 4.03 -3.73 11.39
N ARG A 6 3.05 -3.37 10.55
CA ARG A 6 3.25 -3.17 9.12
C ARG A 6 3.27 -1.69 8.78
N MET A 7 4.28 -1.31 8.02
CA MET A 7 4.46 0.04 7.53
C MET A 7 4.09 0.12 6.06
N ALA A 8 3.35 1.16 5.68
CA ALA A 8 2.96 1.40 4.31
C ALA A 8 3.31 2.82 3.84
N CYS A 9 3.79 2.89 2.61
CA CYS A 9 3.96 4.11 1.85
C CYS A 9 2.81 4.22 0.84
N PHE A 10 2.16 5.37 0.79
CA PHE A 10 1.06 5.64 -0.13
C PHE A 10 1.46 6.79 -1.05
N SER A 11 1.24 6.63 -2.36
CA SER A 11 1.35 7.75 -3.29
C SER A 11 0.34 8.85 -2.91
N PRO A 12 0.63 10.13 -3.24
CA PRO A 12 -0.31 11.22 -3.02
C PRO A 12 -1.66 11.05 -3.73
N SER A 13 -1.70 10.25 -4.79
CA SER A 13 -2.91 9.98 -5.58
C SER A 13 -3.84 8.97 -4.90
N VAL A 14 -3.35 8.16 -3.96
CA VAL A 14 -4.21 7.22 -3.22
C VAL A 14 -5.23 8.00 -2.39
N PRO A 15 -6.54 7.72 -2.54
CA PRO A 15 -7.57 8.38 -1.74
C PRO A 15 -7.35 8.26 -0.24
N ARG A 16 -7.46 9.38 0.48
CA ARG A 16 -7.19 9.50 1.93
C ARG A 16 -7.91 8.45 2.79
N HIS A 17 -9.09 7.97 2.36
CA HIS A 17 -9.84 6.97 3.13
C HIS A 17 -9.06 5.65 3.30
N PHE A 18 -8.21 5.26 2.35
CA PHE A 18 -7.37 4.06 2.49
C PHE A 18 -6.32 4.22 3.59
N LEU A 19 -5.69 5.39 3.71
CA LEU A 19 -4.75 5.70 4.79
C LEU A 19 -5.44 5.63 6.15
N LEU A 20 -6.66 6.16 6.25
CA LEU A 20 -7.46 6.10 7.48
C LEU A 20 -7.81 4.65 7.84
N LEU A 21 -8.23 3.84 6.87
CA LEU A 21 -8.52 2.42 7.09
C LEU A 21 -7.28 1.64 7.53
N TRP A 22 -6.12 1.92 6.93
CA TRP A 22 -4.84 1.34 7.31
C TRP A 22 -4.51 1.61 8.79
N VAL A 23 -4.52 2.89 9.17
CA VAL A 23 -4.25 3.32 10.56
C VAL A 23 -5.29 2.78 11.54
N GLN A 24 -6.59 2.80 11.17
CA GLN A 24 -7.68 2.26 11.99
C GLN A 24 -7.49 0.76 12.29
N LYS A 25 -6.82 0.03 11.39
CA LYS A 25 -6.49 -1.39 11.57
C LYS A 25 -5.06 -1.63 12.09
N GLN A 26 -4.49 -0.60 12.73
CA GLN A 26 -3.17 -0.54 13.39
C GLN A 26 -1.95 -0.63 12.45
N GLY A 27 -2.13 -0.28 11.18
CA GLY A 27 -1.02 -0.07 10.26
C GLY A 27 -0.29 1.25 10.53
N GLN A 28 1.00 1.29 10.23
CA GLN A 28 1.85 2.46 10.34
C GLN A 28 2.03 3.13 8.98
N LEU A 29 2.09 4.45 8.97
CA LEU A 29 2.42 5.23 7.76
C LEU A 29 3.90 5.58 7.77
N THR A 30 4.49 5.73 6.59
CA THR A 30 5.81 6.36 6.48
C THR A 30 5.74 7.84 6.83
N HIS A 31 6.61 8.33 7.71
CA HIS A 31 6.68 9.74 8.14
C HIS A 31 7.99 10.43 7.75
N SER A 32 9.01 9.67 7.40
CA SER A 32 10.34 10.14 7.04
C SER A 32 10.88 9.44 5.79
N PRO A 33 11.89 10.01 5.11
CA PRO A 33 12.59 9.31 4.03
C PRO A 33 13.23 7.98 4.48
N GLN A 34 13.59 7.84 5.75
CA GLN A 34 14.14 6.60 6.30
C GLN A 34 13.06 5.50 6.40
N ASP A 35 11.81 5.88 6.71
CA ASP A 35 10.68 4.95 6.77
C ASP A 35 10.38 4.33 5.41
N PHE A 36 10.63 5.06 4.32
CA PHE A 36 10.47 4.54 2.95
C PHE A 36 11.23 3.23 2.74
N TYR A 37 12.47 3.13 3.25
CA TYR A 37 13.29 1.92 3.13
C TYR A 37 12.88 0.80 4.10
N ARG A 38 12.00 1.10 5.05
CA ARG A 38 11.46 0.15 6.03
C ARG A 38 10.01 -0.24 5.74
N ALA A 39 9.37 0.36 4.74
CA ALA A 39 7.99 0.09 4.41
C ALA A 39 7.83 -1.33 3.85
N ASP A 40 6.85 -2.06 4.38
CA ASP A 40 6.49 -3.40 3.93
C ASP A 40 5.59 -3.36 2.67
N TYR A 41 4.83 -2.27 2.52
CA TYR A 41 3.86 -2.09 1.45
C TYR A 41 4.01 -0.72 0.77
N PHE A 42 3.92 -0.72 -0.55
CA PHE A 42 3.86 0.49 -1.37
C PHE A 42 2.54 0.48 -2.15
N PHE A 43 1.77 1.56 -2.04
CA PHE A 43 0.47 1.68 -2.68
C PHE A 43 0.43 2.84 -3.66
N CYS A 44 -0.10 2.58 -4.86
CA CYS A 44 -0.43 3.59 -5.87
C CYS A 44 -1.92 3.49 -6.23
N ALA A 45 -2.52 4.58 -6.69
CA ALA A 45 -3.96 4.63 -6.96
C ALA A 45 -4.38 3.70 -8.09
N ASP A 46 -3.59 3.64 -9.17
CA ASP A 46 -3.84 2.87 -10.38
C ASP A 46 -2.55 2.79 -11.23
N MET A 47 -2.68 2.33 -12.49
CA MET A 47 -1.57 2.21 -13.44
C MET A 47 -1.06 3.55 -13.98
N ASP A 48 -1.82 4.63 -13.84
CA ASP A 48 -1.49 5.97 -14.34
C ASP A 48 -0.88 6.86 -13.23
N ASP A 49 -0.59 6.29 -12.06
CA ASP A 49 -0.03 7.00 -10.91
C ASP A 49 1.42 7.45 -11.14
N ASP A 50 1.68 8.74 -10.99
CA ASP A 50 3.00 9.38 -11.17
C ASP A 50 4.16 8.78 -10.34
N TRP A 51 3.85 8.01 -9.29
CA TRP A 51 4.84 7.30 -8.49
C TRP A 51 5.13 5.88 -8.99
N LEU A 52 4.22 5.26 -9.74
CA LEU A 52 4.29 3.83 -10.05
C LEU A 52 5.61 3.47 -10.76
N ASP A 53 5.94 4.15 -11.85
CA ASP A 53 7.18 3.90 -12.61
C ASP A 53 8.43 4.14 -11.76
N LYS A 54 8.42 5.16 -10.90
CA LYS A 54 9.56 5.49 -10.02
C LYS A 54 9.77 4.42 -8.96
N LEU A 55 8.69 3.86 -8.42
CA LEU A 55 8.74 2.77 -7.44
C LEU A 55 9.17 1.45 -8.10
N LYS A 56 8.61 1.13 -9.28
CA LYS A 56 9.01 -0.04 -10.07
C LYS A 56 10.48 0.02 -10.49
N ALA A 57 10.98 1.18 -10.93
CA ALA A 57 12.38 1.38 -11.27
C ALA A 57 13.34 1.15 -10.08
N LYS A 58 12.84 1.24 -8.84
CA LYS A 58 13.58 0.90 -7.61
C LYS A 58 13.47 -0.58 -7.24
N GLY A 59 12.82 -1.41 -8.06
CA GLY A 59 12.59 -2.82 -7.79
C GLY A 59 11.52 -3.10 -6.73
N LEU A 60 10.67 -2.11 -6.43
CA LEU A 60 9.62 -2.25 -5.42
C LEU A 60 8.35 -2.84 -6.05
N ILE A 61 7.68 -3.73 -5.30
CA ILE A 61 6.36 -4.22 -5.65
C ILE A 61 5.33 -3.19 -5.16
N VAL A 62 4.50 -2.72 -6.08
CA VAL A 62 3.46 -1.72 -5.81
C VAL A 62 2.10 -2.37 -5.90
N TYR A 63 1.22 -2.06 -4.94
CA TYR A 63 -0.10 -2.65 -4.83
C TYR A 63 -1.20 -1.59 -5.02
N HIS A 64 -2.35 -2.02 -5.55
CA HIS A 64 -3.57 -1.26 -5.57
C HIS A 64 -4.21 -1.25 -4.16
N PRO A 65 -4.69 -0.11 -3.65
CA PRO A 65 -5.18 0.02 -2.28
C PRO A 65 -6.48 -0.75 -2.00
N SER A 66 -7.20 -1.21 -3.03
CA SER A 66 -8.38 -2.08 -2.83
C SER A 66 -8.08 -3.37 -2.07
N TRP A 67 -6.81 -3.82 -2.05
CA TRP A 67 -6.38 -4.94 -1.22
C TRP A 67 -6.68 -4.73 0.28
N ILE A 68 -6.58 -3.48 0.74
CA ILE A 68 -6.90 -3.09 2.13
C ILE A 68 -8.36 -3.38 2.43
N LEU A 69 -9.27 -3.02 1.52
CA LEU A 69 -10.71 -3.27 1.66
C LEU A 69 -11.00 -4.77 1.69
N GLU A 70 -10.35 -5.53 0.82
CA GLU A 70 -10.50 -6.98 0.79
C GLU A 70 -10.08 -7.62 2.12
N CYS A 71 -8.93 -7.21 2.66
CA CYS A 71 -8.47 -7.69 3.96
C CYS A 71 -9.42 -7.34 5.10
N ILE A 72 -10.00 -6.14 5.07
CA ILE A 72 -10.96 -5.68 6.07
C ILE A 72 -12.26 -6.47 5.98
N SER A 73 -12.78 -6.68 4.76
CA SER A 73 -14.01 -7.41 4.50
C SER A 73 -13.92 -8.86 4.99
N ASN A 74 -12.82 -9.54 4.65
CA ASN A 74 -12.58 -10.93 5.03
C ASN A 74 -12.06 -11.10 6.46
N ARG A 75 -11.76 -9.99 7.16
CA ARG A 75 -11.14 -9.97 8.49
C ARG A 75 -9.84 -10.81 8.55
N PHE A 76 -9.14 -10.89 7.42
CA PHE A 76 -7.94 -11.71 7.24
C PHE A 76 -6.99 -11.04 6.25
N LEU A 77 -5.71 -11.40 6.29
CA LEU A 77 -4.72 -10.90 5.34
C LEU A 77 -4.79 -11.69 4.05
N MET A 78 -5.43 -11.08 3.06
CA MET A 78 -5.69 -11.74 1.78
C MET A 78 -4.43 -11.79 0.91
N PRO A 79 -4.32 -12.75 -0.02
CA PRO A 79 -3.22 -12.77 -0.98
C PRO A 79 -3.13 -11.46 -1.78
N VAL A 80 -1.91 -10.91 -1.91
CA VAL A 80 -1.65 -9.62 -2.57
C VAL A 80 -1.55 -9.70 -4.08
N SER A 81 -1.32 -10.89 -4.66
CA SER A 81 -0.93 -11.07 -6.07
C SER A 81 -1.90 -10.43 -7.06
N LYS A 82 -3.21 -10.52 -6.80
CA LYS A 82 -4.26 -9.92 -7.66
C LYS A 82 -4.32 -8.39 -7.62
N TYR A 83 -3.56 -7.78 -6.73
CA TYR A 83 -3.56 -6.34 -6.49
C TYR A 83 -2.21 -5.72 -6.84
N VAL A 84 -1.27 -6.47 -7.41
CA VAL A 84 0.00 -5.91 -7.89
C VAL A 84 -0.27 -5.03 -9.10
N LEU A 85 0.37 -3.87 -9.16
CA LEU A 85 0.34 -2.93 -10.29
C LEU A 85 1.58 -3.17 -11.18
N ASP A 86 1.61 -4.30 -11.86
CA ASP A 86 2.73 -4.72 -12.71
C ASP A 86 2.52 -4.44 -14.20
N GLY A 87 1.29 -4.18 -14.64
CA GLY A 87 1.00 -3.83 -16.03
C GLY A 87 1.37 -4.95 -16.98
N GLU A 88 0.68 -6.10 -16.86
CA GLU A 88 0.71 -7.14 -17.88
C GLU A 88 0.23 -6.64 -19.25
#